data_AF-A0A0G0L2R2-F1
#
_entry.id   AF-A0A0G0L2R2-F1
#
_cell.length_a   1.000
_cell.length_b   1.000
_cell.length_c   1.000
_cell.angle_alpha   90.00
_cell.angle_beta   90.00
_cell.angle_gamma   90.00
#
_symmetry.space_group_name_H-M   'P 1'
#
loop_
_entity.id
_entity.type
_entity.pdbx_description
1 polymer ?
#
loop_
_entity_poly.entity_id
_entity_poly.type
_entity_poly.pdbx_seq_one_letter_code
_entity_poly.pdbx_strand_id
1 'polypeptide(L)'
;LIIQKLQSVVYNTSDLSKTDFSILKSQKKSNFAKIFGIFYAILFILVFGGVTYVLALLNFTIFSTLIFFMFLSAVLLFAFRIRYHANQLRVESGDESFWGHIVSYLTLPFLNFGFYLSRALAKINFLTIILDFLIEIPLKNVIEIFEEWTSFLREKREEVIEIPE
;
A
#
# COMPACT_ATOMS: atom_id res chain seq x y z
N LEU A 1 49.06 8.95 26.05
CA LEU A 1 48.05 7.86 26.08
C LEU A 1 47.07 7.89 24.91
N ILE A 2 46.44 9.02 24.55
CA ILE A 2 45.46 9.07 23.45
C ILE A 2 46.10 8.88 22.05
N ILE A 3 47.27 9.48 21.82
CA ILE A 3 47.98 9.41 20.52
C ILE A 3 48.43 7.97 20.19
N GLN A 4 48.89 7.21 21.19
CA GLN A 4 49.25 5.79 21.04
C GLN A 4 48.04 4.92 20.63
N LYS A 5 46.85 5.24 21.16
CA LYS A 5 45.62 4.51 20.87
C LYS A 5 45.09 4.80 19.46
N LEU A 6 45.36 6.00 18.94
CA LEU A 6 45.07 6.34 17.54
C LEU A 6 46.04 5.67 16.57
N GLN A 7 47.33 5.62 16.90
CA GLN A 7 48.31 4.92 16.07
C GLN A 7 48.03 3.42 15.95
N SER A 8 47.56 2.75 17.00
CA SER A 8 47.20 1.33 16.93
C SER A 8 46.00 1.03 16.01
N VAL A 9 45.12 2.00 15.80
CA VAL A 9 43.97 1.86 14.89
C VAL A 9 44.37 2.13 13.45
N VAL A 10 45.32 3.04 13.21
CA VAL A 10 45.78 3.41 11.86
C VAL A 10 46.80 2.43 11.30
N TYR A 11 47.68 1.86 12.12
CA TYR A 11 48.79 1.03 11.63
C TYR A 11 48.53 -0.49 11.61
N ASN A 12 47.45 -0.97 12.22
CA ASN A 12 47.15 -2.41 12.27
C ASN A 12 46.16 -2.82 11.17
N THR A 13 46.50 -2.54 9.91
CA THR A 13 45.77 -2.96 8.71
C THR A 13 46.45 -4.16 8.05
N SER A 14 46.81 -5.17 8.84
CA SER A 14 47.39 -6.42 8.34
C SER A 14 46.58 -7.62 8.85
N ASP A 15 45.30 -7.66 8.49
CA ASP A 15 44.59 -8.85 8.00
C ASP A 15 43.12 -8.47 7.68
N LEU A 16 42.92 -7.66 6.63
CA LEU A 16 41.58 -7.48 6.06
C LEU A 16 41.27 -8.70 5.18
N SER A 17 41.10 -9.86 5.81
CA SER A 17 40.31 -10.93 5.22
C SER A 17 38.97 -10.30 4.82
N LYS A 18 38.67 -10.31 3.53
CA LYS A 18 37.42 -9.80 2.97
C LYS A 18 36.27 -10.58 3.60
N THR A 19 35.74 -10.09 4.71
CA THR A 19 34.45 -10.56 5.20
C THR A 19 33.42 -9.96 4.27
N ASP A 20 32.99 -10.74 3.27
CA ASP A 20 31.81 -10.43 2.49
C ASP A 20 30.64 -10.31 3.47
N PHE A 21 30.23 -9.06 3.75
CA PHE A 21 29.01 -8.79 4.49
C PHE A 21 27.82 -9.19 3.62
N SER A 22 27.57 -10.49 3.59
CA SER A 22 26.32 -11.05 3.11
C SER A 22 25.22 -10.63 4.09
N ILE A 23 24.43 -9.64 3.70
CA ILE A 23 23.20 -9.22 4.38
C ILE A 23 22.10 -10.31 4.34
N LEU A 24 22.42 -11.50 3.82
CA LEU A 24 21.54 -12.66 3.88
C LEU A 24 21.53 -13.18 5.30
N LYS A 25 20.66 -12.57 6.11
CA LYS A 25 20.23 -13.01 7.44
C LYS A 25 20.16 -14.53 7.44
N SER A 26 21.09 -15.17 8.16
CA SER A 26 21.14 -16.61 8.33
C SER A 26 19.79 -17.08 8.88
N GLN A 27 18.95 -17.61 7.99
CA GLN A 27 17.67 -18.23 8.34
C GLN A 27 18.02 -19.58 8.97
N LYS A 28 18.57 -19.57 10.20
CA LYS A 28 18.57 -20.76 11.04
C LYS A 28 17.11 -21.17 11.17
N LYS A 29 16.72 -22.23 10.43
CA LYS A 29 15.43 -22.91 10.54
C LYS A 29 15.36 -23.53 11.94
N SER A 30 15.08 -22.68 12.91
CA SER A 30 14.87 -23.05 14.29
C SER A 30 13.47 -23.65 14.39
N ASN A 31 13.34 -24.80 15.05
CA ASN A 31 12.02 -25.40 15.32
C ASN A 31 11.09 -24.42 16.06
N PHE A 32 11.65 -23.45 16.79
CA PHE A 32 10.90 -22.35 17.40
C PHE A 32 10.20 -21.46 16.37
N ALA A 33 10.75 -21.25 15.17
CA ALA A 33 10.11 -20.46 14.12
C ALA A 33 8.77 -21.09 13.66
N LYS A 34 8.68 -22.44 13.65
CA LYS A 34 7.41 -23.13 13.36
C LYS A 34 6.38 -22.88 14.45
N ILE A 35 6.78 -22.95 15.72
CA ILE A 35 5.92 -22.69 16.87
C ILE A 35 5.38 -21.25 16.82
N PHE A 36 6.25 -20.26 16.56
CA PHE A 36 5.82 -18.86 16.39
C PHE A 36 4.87 -18.68 15.20
N GLY A 37 5.09 -19.41 14.09
CA GLY A 37 4.18 -19.40 12.95
C GLY A 37 2.78 -19.92 13.30
N ILE A 38 2.69 -20.95 14.14
CA ILE A 38 1.41 -21.50 14.63
C ILE A 38 0.69 -20.48 15.52
N PHE A 39 1.40 -19.87 16.47
CA PHE A 39 0.83 -18.80 17.30
C PHE A 39 0.31 -17.63 16.46
N TYR A 40 1.07 -17.23 15.45
CA TYR A 40 0.66 -16.18 14.52
C TYR A 40 -0.59 -16.58 13.70
N ALA A 41 -0.68 -17.84 13.25
CA ALA A 41 -1.86 -18.35 12.55
C ALA A 41 -3.11 -18.37 13.46
N ILE A 42 -2.95 -18.77 14.73
CA ILE A 42 -4.02 -18.73 15.73
C ILE A 42 -4.48 -17.29 15.95
N LEU A 43 -3.54 -16.35 16.12
CA LEU A 43 -3.85 -14.93 16.23
C LEU A 43 -4.66 -14.46 15.00
N PHE A 44 -4.20 -14.80 13.79
CA PHE A 44 -4.89 -14.43 12.55
C PHE A 44 -6.35 -14.93 12.53
N ILE A 45 -6.57 -16.20 12.86
CA ILE A 45 -7.91 -16.80 12.93
C ILE A 45 -8.75 -16.13 14.00
N LEU A 46 -8.19 -15.85 15.17
CA LEU A 46 -8.88 -15.19 16.27
C LEU A 46 -9.33 -13.78 15.88
N VAL A 47 -8.45 -13.00 15.26
CA VAL A 47 -8.75 -11.63 14.81
C VAL A 47 -9.82 -11.64 13.72
N PHE A 48 -9.59 -12.36 12.62
CA PHE A 48 -10.54 -12.39 11.50
C PHE A 48 -11.87 -13.05 11.89
N GLY A 49 -11.81 -14.16 12.61
CA GLY A 49 -12.99 -14.86 13.12
C GLY A 49 -13.77 -14.00 14.12
N GLY A 50 -13.09 -13.32 15.04
CA GLY A 50 -13.72 -12.41 16.00
C GLY A 50 -14.45 -11.25 15.34
N VAL A 51 -13.81 -10.58 14.37
CA VAL A 51 -14.48 -9.50 13.63
C VAL A 51 -15.63 -10.05 12.78
N THR A 52 -15.47 -11.20 12.13
CA THR A 52 -16.55 -11.85 11.36
C THR A 52 -17.74 -12.19 12.26
N TYR A 53 -17.48 -12.71 13.46
CA TYR A 53 -18.51 -13.04 14.44
C TYR A 53 -19.29 -11.79 14.87
N VAL A 54 -18.61 -10.69 15.18
CA VAL A 54 -19.26 -9.41 15.49
C VAL A 54 -20.12 -8.94 14.33
N LEU A 55 -19.62 -9.04 13.09
CA LEU A 55 -20.38 -8.66 11.89
C LEU A 55 -21.61 -9.56 11.66
N ALA A 56 -21.50 -10.86 11.96
CA ALA A 56 -22.62 -11.79 11.87
C ALA A 56 -23.73 -11.45 12.87
N LEU A 57 -23.38 -11.03 14.10
CA LEU A 57 -24.35 -10.52 15.09
C LEU A 57 -25.09 -9.29 14.56
N LEU A 58 -24.42 -8.47 13.74
CA LEU A 58 -25.01 -7.29 13.09
C LEU A 58 -25.78 -7.63 11.80
N ASN A 59 -25.96 -8.93 11.48
CA ASN A 59 -26.63 -9.42 10.27
C ASN A 59 -26.00 -8.91 8.96
N PHE A 60 -24.67 -8.74 8.93
CA PHE A 60 -23.97 -8.39 7.69
C PHE A 60 -24.02 -9.54 6.68
N THR A 61 -24.25 -9.20 5.40
CA THR A 61 -24.10 -10.16 4.31
C THR A 61 -22.62 -10.49 4.06
N ILE A 62 -22.36 -11.57 3.32
CA ILE A 62 -20.99 -11.94 2.93
C ILE A 62 -20.28 -10.83 2.14
N PHE A 63 -20.99 -10.16 1.23
CA PHE A 63 -20.44 -9.05 0.44
C PHE A 63 -20.13 -7.84 1.32
N SER A 64 -21.04 -7.48 2.23
CA SER A 64 -20.83 -6.39 3.18
C SER A 64 -19.63 -6.68 4.09
N THR A 65 -19.44 -7.93 4.52
CA THR A 65 -18.30 -8.36 5.34
C THR A 65 -16.97 -8.21 4.60
N LEU A 66 -16.93 -8.64 3.33
CA LEU A 66 -15.73 -8.50 2.50
C LEU A 66 -15.35 -7.02 2.29
N ILE A 67 -16.34 -6.18 1.97
CA ILE A 67 -16.14 -4.74 1.81
C ILE A 67 -15.65 -4.12 3.13
N PHE A 68 -16.25 -4.50 4.26
CA PHE A 68 -15.84 -4.03 5.58
C PHE A 68 -14.38 -4.40 5.88
N PHE A 69 -13.93 -5.62 5.58
CA PHE A 69 -12.53 -6.02 5.76
C PHE A 69 -11.58 -5.20 4.90
N MET A 70 -11.94 -4.98 3.64
CA MET A 70 -11.17 -4.14 2.72
C MET A 70 -10.99 -2.73 3.29
N PHE A 71 -12.09 -2.09 3.72
CA PHE A 71 -12.06 -0.75 4.29
C PHE A 71 -11.32 -0.69 5.62
N LEU A 72 -11.61 -1.60 6.55
CA LEU A 72 -10.97 -1.64 7.87
C LEU A 72 -9.45 -1.79 7.73
N SER A 73 -9.00 -2.68 6.85
CA SER A 73 -7.58 -2.84 6.53
C SER A 73 -6.97 -1.58 5.93
N ALA A 74 -7.65 -0.91 5.00
CA ALA A 74 -7.17 0.33 4.42
C ALA A 74 -7.03 1.44 5.48
N VAL A 75 -8.05 1.62 6.32
CA VAL A 75 -8.05 2.62 7.41
C VAL A 75 -6.94 2.34 8.41
N LEU A 76 -6.77 1.09 8.85
CA LEU A 76 -5.70 0.71 9.77
C LEU A 76 -4.32 0.95 9.16
N LEU A 77 -4.13 0.64 7.88
CA LEU A 77 -2.89 0.90 7.18
C LEU A 77 -2.56 2.39 7.12
N PHE A 78 -3.55 3.24 6.84
CA PHE A 78 -3.37 4.69 6.86
C PHE A 78 -3.08 5.23 8.26
N ALA A 79 -3.83 4.78 9.27
CA ALA A 79 -3.58 5.16 10.65
C ALA A 79 -2.16 4.79 11.09
N PHE A 80 -1.69 3.60 10.73
CA PHE A 80 -0.32 3.16 10.98
C PHE A 80 0.70 4.06 10.26
N ARG A 81 0.52 4.37 8.97
CA ARG A 81 1.42 5.27 8.24
C ARG A 81 1.49 6.65 8.87
N ILE A 82 0.34 7.26 9.18
CA ILE A 82 0.26 8.58 9.81
C ILE A 82 1.03 8.57 11.14
N ARG A 83 0.77 7.57 12.00
CA ARG A 83 1.44 7.44 13.29
C ARG A 83 2.94 7.19 13.14
N TYR A 84 3.35 6.39 12.17
CA TYR A 84 4.76 6.13 11.87
C TYR A 84 5.50 7.40 11.44
N HIS A 85 4.90 8.23 10.59
CA HIS A 85 5.48 9.51 10.20
C HIS A 85 5.51 10.53 11.35
N ALA A 86 4.46 10.57 12.18
CA ALA A 86 4.42 11.45 13.34
C ALA A 86 5.46 11.07 14.41
N ASN A 87 5.66 9.77 14.67
CA ASN A 87 6.60 9.28 15.67
C ASN A 87 8.06 9.41 15.24
N GLN A 88 8.38 9.50 13.95
CA GLN A 88 9.75 9.77 13.49
C GLN A 88 10.30 11.12 13.97
N LEU A 89 9.41 12.06 14.32
CA LEU A 89 9.78 13.39 14.81
C LEU A 89 9.82 13.46 16.34
N ARG A 90 9.46 12.38 17.04
CA ARG A 90 9.54 12.31 18.51
C ARG A 90 10.93 11.85 18.93
N VAL A 91 11.63 12.71 19.67
CA VAL A 91 12.95 12.45 20.26
C VAL A 91 12.85 11.61 21.56
N GLU A 92 11.67 11.57 22.19
CA GLU A 92 11.42 10.79 23.41
C GLU A 92 10.72 9.46 23.11
N SER A 93 11.43 8.37 23.44
CA SER A 93 10.92 7.01 23.58
C SER A 93 9.95 6.95 24.76
N GLY A 94 8.70 7.32 24.52
CA GLY A 94 7.63 7.08 25.49
C GLY A 94 7.45 5.59 25.67
N ASP A 95 7.40 5.13 26.93
CA ASP A 95 7.19 3.72 27.27
C ASP A 95 5.97 3.16 26.51
N GLU A 96 6.20 2.10 25.73
CA GLU A 96 5.11 1.41 25.04
C GLU A 96 4.21 0.77 26.11
N SER A 97 3.03 1.35 26.32
CA SER A 97 2.02 0.79 27.21
C SER A 97 1.70 -0.65 26.80
N PHE A 98 1.49 -1.54 27.78
CA PHE A 98 1.05 -2.92 27.56
C PHE A 98 -0.15 -3.02 26.60
N TRP A 99 -1.09 -2.07 26.70
CA TRP A 99 -2.22 -1.95 25.78
C TRP A 99 -1.80 -1.66 24.33
N GLY A 100 -0.74 -0.86 24.13
CA GLY A 100 -0.17 -0.57 22.83
C GLY A 100 0.36 -1.82 22.13
N HIS A 101 0.98 -2.74 22.87
CA HIS A 101 1.42 -4.02 22.32
C HIS A 101 0.24 -4.92 21.90
N ILE A 102 -0.81 -5.01 22.74
CA ILE A 102 -2.00 -5.79 22.39
C ILE A 102 -2.66 -5.26 21.11
N VAL A 103 -2.86 -3.94 21.03
CA VAL A 103 -3.46 -3.30 19.84
C VAL A 103 -2.56 -3.49 18.61
N SER A 104 -1.24 -3.38 18.78
CA SER A 104 -0.27 -3.71 17.72
C SER A 104 -0.50 -5.12 17.19
N TYR A 105 -0.49 -6.14 18.05
CA TYR A 105 -0.69 -7.52 17.63
C TYR A 105 -2.07 -7.76 17.00
N LEU A 106 -3.14 -7.19 17.57
CA LEU A 106 -4.50 -7.34 17.06
C LEU A 106 -4.68 -6.71 15.66
N THR A 107 -3.98 -5.60 15.40
CA THR A 107 -4.06 -4.89 14.11
C THR A 107 -3.17 -5.48 13.04
N LEU A 108 -2.11 -6.21 13.39
CA LEU A 108 -1.15 -6.81 12.44
C LEU A 108 -1.80 -7.62 11.30
N PRO A 109 -2.78 -8.53 11.56
CA PRO A 109 -3.45 -9.28 10.49
C PRO A 109 -4.10 -8.37 9.45
N PHE A 110 -4.81 -7.33 9.89
CA PHE A 110 -5.45 -6.37 9.01
C PHE A 110 -4.46 -5.44 8.32
N LEU A 111 -3.36 -5.07 8.98
CA LEU A 111 -2.27 -4.29 8.35
C LEU A 111 -1.62 -5.07 7.22
N ASN A 112 -1.34 -6.36 7.42
CA ASN A 112 -0.81 -7.22 6.38
C ASN A 112 -1.78 -7.35 5.21
N PHE A 113 -3.06 -7.62 5.48
CA PHE A 113 -4.08 -7.68 4.44
C PHE A 113 -4.21 -6.36 3.67
N GLY A 114 -4.22 -5.22 4.38
CA GLY A 114 -4.26 -3.89 3.80
C GLY A 114 -3.04 -3.56 2.94
N PHE A 115 -1.86 -4.00 3.36
CA PHE A 115 -0.63 -3.86 2.57
C PHE A 115 -0.72 -4.65 1.26
N TYR A 116 -1.15 -5.91 1.30
CA TYR A 116 -1.36 -6.72 0.10
C TYR A 116 -2.40 -6.10 -0.82
N LEU A 117 -3.52 -5.65 -0.27
CA LEU A 117 -4.57 -4.95 -1.00
C LEU A 117 -4.05 -3.68 -1.67
N SER A 118 -3.35 -2.82 -0.93
CA SER A 118 -2.77 -1.58 -1.45
C SER A 118 -1.79 -1.85 -2.59
N ARG A 119 -0.99 -2.93 -2.49
CA ARG A 119 -0.06 -3.31 -3.56
C ARG A 119 -0.77 -3.92 -4.77
N ALA A 120 -1.84 -4.68 -4.55
CA ALA A 120 -2.66 -5.22 -5.63
C ALA A 120 -3.35 -4.07 -6.38
N LEU A 121 -3.99 -3.14 -5.68
CA LEU A 121 -4.62 -1.96 -6.26
C LEU A 121 -3.62 -1.03 -6.95
N ALA A 122 -2.38 -0.91 -6.46
CA ALA A 122 -1.34 -0.13 -7.14
C ALA A 122 -0.84 -0.79 -8.43
N LYS A 123 -0.90 -2.12 -8.53
CA LYS A 123 -0.54 -2.85 -9.75
C LYS A 123 -1.65 -2.83 -10.79
N ILE A 124 -2.90 -2.84 -10.33
CA ILE A 124 -4.02 -2.69 -11.24
C ILE A 124 -4.01 -1.20 -11.58
N ASN A 125 -3.68 -0.85 -12.81
CA ASN A 125 -3.90 0.50 -13.37
C ASN A 125 -5.39 0.88 -13.35
N PHE A 126 -6.24 0.30 -12.49
CA PHE A 126 -7.67 0.54 -12.34
C PHE A 126 -7.97 2.02 -12.20
N LEU A 127 -7.14 2.75 -11.45
CA LEU A 127 -7.31 4.19 -11.31
C LEU A 127 -7.08 4.91 -12.65
N THR A 128 -6.05 4.51 -13.40
CA THR A 128 -5.78 5.01 -14.76
C THR A 128 -6.90 4.61 -15.71
N ILE A 129 -7.35 3.35 -15.71
CA ILE A 129 -8.43 2.85 -16.57
C ILE A 129 -9.75 3.58 -16.28
N ILE A 130 -10.11 3.82 -15.02
CA ILE A 130 -11.29 4.60 -14.65
C ILE A 130 -11.12 6.06 -15.07
N LEU A 131 -9.94 6.64 -14.85
CA LEU A 131 -9.69 8.04 -15.17
C LEU A 131 -9.70 8.27 -16.69
N ASP A 132 -9.10 7.35 -17.45
CA ASP A 132 -9.15 7.31 -18.91
C ASP A 132 -10.60 7.14 -19.36
N PHE A 133 -11.37 6.18 -18.81
CA PHE A 133 -12.80 6.04 -19.13
C PHE A 133 -13.61 7.32 -18.84
N LEU A 134 -13.38 7.94 -17.68
CA LEU A 134 -14.10 9.14 -17.23
C LEU A 134 -13.71 10.40 -18.00
N ILE A 135 -12.49 10.47 -18.55
CA ILE A 135 -12.00 11.64 -19.31
C ILE A 135 -12.07 11.40 -20.82
N GLU A 136 -11.48 10.30 -21.31
CA GLU A 136 -11.28 9.98 -22.73
C GLU A 136 -12.60 9.82 -23.49
N ILE A 137 -13.55 9.04 -22.96
CA ILE A 137 -14.82 8.78 -23.65
C ILE A 137 -15.65 10.04 -23.83
N PRO A 138 -15.95 10.83 -22.79
CA PRO A 138 -16.72 12.06 -22.96
C PRO A 138 -15.98 13.08 -23.84
N LEU A 139 -14.64 13.15 -23.74
CA LEU A 139 -13.86 14.02 -24.61
C LEU A 139 -13.97 13.61 -26.09
N LYS A 140 -13.91 12.31 -26.40
CA LYS A 140 -14.09 11.79 -27.76
C LYS A 140 -15.46 12.15 -28.33
N ASN A 141 -16.53 11.97 -27.54
CA ASN A 141 -17.88 12.33 -27.96
C ASN A 141 -17.99 13.82 -28.30
N VAL A 142 -17.36 14.69 -27.49
CA VAL A 142 -17.34 16.13 -27.78
C VAL A 142 -16.61 16.43 -29.09
N ILE A 143 -15.44 15.81 -29.31
CA ILE A 143 -14.66 15.99 -30.54
C ILE A 143 -15.46 15.53 -31.77
N GLU A 144 -16.13 14.38 -31.69
CA GLU A 144 -16.97 13.84 -32.78
C GLU A 144 -18.08 14.82 -33.19
N ILE A 145 -18.75 15.44 -32.21
CA ILE A 145 -19.76 16.48 -32.46
C ILE A 145 -19.15 17.70 -33.17
N PHE A 146 -17.93 18.11 -32.79
CA PHE A 146 -17.24 19.23 -33.45
C PHE A 146 -16.84 18.90 -34.89
N GLU A 147 -16.47 17.65 -35.17
CA GLU A 147 -16.16 17.18 -36.51
C GLU A 147 -17.41 17.21 -37.41
N GLU A 148 -18.54 16.71 -36.92
CA GLU A 148 -19.83 16.79 -37.63
C GLU A 148 -20.23 18.24 -37.90
N TRP A 149 -20.12 19.12 -36.91
CA TRP A 149 -20.40 20.55 -37.06
C TRP A 149 -19.52 21.20 -38.15
N THR A 150 -18.23 20.92 -38.13
CA THR A 150 -17.28 21.46 -39.12
C THR A 150 -17.60 20.92 -40.51
N SER A 151 -17.97 19.64 -40.61
CA SER A 151 -18.40 19.02 -41.87
C SER A 151 -19.66 19.71 -42.43
N PHE A 152 -20.66 19.94 -41.58
CA PHE A 152 -21.90 20.62 -41.96
C PHE A 152 -21.63 22.05 -42.46
N LEU A 153 -20.77 22.80 -41.76
CA LEU A 153 -20.39 24.15 -42.20
C LEU A 153 -19.67 24.15 -43.56
N ARG A 154 -18.84 23.14 -43.82
CA ARG A 154 -18.17 23.00 -45.11
C ARG A 154 -19.19 22.76 -46.23
N GLU A 155 -20.12 21.83 -46.03
CA GLU A 155 -21.20 21.53 -46.98
C GLU A 155 -22.06 22.77 -47.28
N LYS A 156 -22.43 23.55 -46.25
CA LYS A 156 -23.16 24.81 -46.45
C LYS A 156 -22.38 25.89 -47.18
N ARG A 157 -21.06 25.93 -47.07
CA ARG A 157 -20.25 26.86 -47.89
C ARG A 157 -20.19 26.42 -49.35
N GLU A 158 -20.09 25.13 -49.61
CA GLU A 158 -20.06 24.58 -50.97
C GLU A 158 -21.38 24.85 -51.70
N GLU A 159 -22.53 24.65 -51.04
CA GLU A 159 -23.86 25.01 -51.58
C GLU A 159 -23.96 26.48 -52.02
N VAL A 160 -23.33 27.42 -51.31
CA VAL A 160 -23.39 28.86 -51.62
C VAL A 160 -22.47 29.23 -52.79
N ILE A 161 -21.35 28.50 -52.98
CA ILE A 161 -20.37 28.79 -54.04
C ILE A 161 -20.80 28.20 -55.38
N GLU A 162 -21.61 27.13 -55.38
CA GLU A 162 -22.12 26.47 -56.59
C GLU A 162 -23.29 27.18 -57.28
N ILE A 163 -23.72 28.35 -56.79
CA ILE A 163 -24.76 29.17 -57.46
C ILE A 163 -24.09 30.38 -58.15
N PRO A 164 -23.60 30.26 -59.39
CA PRO A 164 -23.38 31.40 -60.25
C PRO A 164 -24.71 31.78 -60.90
N GLU A 165 -25.29 32.92 -60.50
CA GLU A 165 -26.14 33.70 -61.41
C GLU A 165 -25.29 34.75 -62.15
#